data_AF-A0A8C5ZEU1-F1
#
_entry.id   AF-A0A8C5ZEU1-F1
#
_cell.length_a   1.000
_cell.length_b   1.000
_cell.length_c   1.000
_cell.angle_alpha   90.00
_cell.angle_beta   90.00
_cell.angle_gamma   90.00
#
_symmetry.space_group_name_H-M   'P 1'
#
loop_
_entity.id
_entity.type
_entity.pdbx_description
1 polymer ?
#
loop_
_entity_poly.entity_id
_entity_poly.type
_entity_poly.pdbx_seq_one_letter_code
_entity_poly.pdbx_strand_id
1 'polypeptide(L)'
;MNSPWKALLAARLLLLLSLHSWASAVSYIDQHSTSHSNGHTCVGCVLVVSVVEQLAQVHNSTIQASMERLCSYLPKKLFLKTTCYLMVHKFGSDIIKLLEAGMNADVVCHTLEFCKQNTGQPLCHLYLLPRSDQLIPGCPGLSDQQ
;
A
#
# COMPACT_ATOMS: atom_id res chain seq x y z
N MET A 1 -42.01 53.77 -4.60
CA MET A 1 -40.93 54.68 -5.02
C MET A 1 -39.66 54.23 -4.29
N ASN A 2 -38.98 53.23 -4.84
CA ASN A 2 -37.94 52.50 -4.11
C ASN A 2 -36.59 53.14 -4.45
N SER A 3 -35.98 53.79 -3.46
CA SER A 3 -34.82 54.68 -3.65
C SER A 3 -33.59 53.94 -4.21
N PRO A 4 -32.93 54.49 -5.25
CA PRO A 4 -31.79 53.87 -5.92
C PRO A 4 -30.58 53.67 -5.00
N TRP A 5 -30.49 54.42 -3.88
CA TRP A 5 -29.44 54.29 -2.89
C TRP A 5 -29.48 52.95 -2.15
N LYS A 6 -30.67 52.37 -1.93
CA LYS A 6 -30.81 51.06 -1.30
C LYS A 6 -30.25 49.94 -2.20
N ALA A 7 -30.38 50.10 -3.52
CA ALA A 7 -29.80 49.16 -4.48
C ALA A 7 -28.26 49.23 -4.51
N LEU A 8 -27.69 50.44 -4.41
CA LEU A 8 -26.24 50.64 -4.34
C LEU A 8 -25.62 50.05 -3.07
N LEU A 9 -26.27 50.23 -1.92
CA LEU A 9 -25.84 49.62 -0.65
C LEU A 9 -25.93 48.08 -0.70
N ALA A 10 -27.00 47.53 -1.27
CA ALA A 10 -27.17 46.10 -1.43
C ALA A 10 -26.10 45.50 -2.36
N ALA A 11 -25.78 46.17 -3.48
CA ALA A 11 -24.75 45.72 -4.40
C ALA A 11 -23.34 45.72 -3.76
N ARG A 12 -23.01 46.73 -2.96
CA ARG A 12 -21.75 46.78 -2.20
C ARG A 12 -21.67 45.68 -1.13
N LEU A 13 -22.77 45.40 -0.44
CA LEU A 13 -22.83 44.32 0.55
C LEU A 13 -22.64 42.94 -0.11
N LEU A 14 -23.27 42.72 -1.26
CA LEU A 14 -23.10 41.48 -2.05
C LEU A 14 -21.66 41.30 -2.56
N LEU A 15 -21.02 42.37 -3.02
CA LEU A 15 -19.61 42.35 -3.45
C LEU A 15 -18.63 42.13 -2.28
N LEU A 16 -18.96 42.58 -1.07
CA LEU A 16 -18.15 42.32 0.12
C LEU A 16 -18.31 40.88 0.63
N LEU A 17 -19.51 40.31 0.51
CA LEU A 17 -19.80 38.91 0.85
C LEU A 17 -19.10 37.92 -0.09
N SER A 18 -18.98 38.23 -1.39
CA SER A 18 -18.21 37.40 -2.32
C SER A 18 -16.70 37.45 -2.04
N LEU A 19 -16.17 38.55 -1.50
CA LEU A 19 -14.75 38.67 -1.17
C LEU A 19 -14.37 37.94 0.14
N HIS A 20 -15.27 37.88 1.13
CA HIS A 20 -15.00 37.20 2.41
C HIS A 20 -15.17 35.67 2.34
N SER A 21 -15.88 35.14 1.34
CA SER A 21 -15.99 33.68 1.13
C SER A 21 -14.75 33.04 0.50
N TRP A 22 -13.80 33.81 -0.03
CA TRP A 22 -12.55 33.27 -0.59
C TRP A 22 -11.38 33.18 0.40
N ALA A 23 -11.48 33.79 1.58
CA ALA A 23 -10.40 33.74 2.57
C ALA A 23 -10.39 32.45 3.44
N SER A 24 -11.51 31.72 3.50
CA SER A 24 -11.61 30.50 4.33
C SER A 24 -11.36 29.19 3.57
N ALA A 25 -11.02 29.24 2.28
CA ALA A 25 -10.69 28.05 1.49
C ALA A 25 -9.19 27.69 1.51
N VAL A 26 -8.34 28.49 2.18
CA VAL A 26 -6.90 28.27 2.28
C VAL A 26 -6.54 27.85 3.70
N SER A 27 -6.78 26.59 4.07
CA SER A 27 -6.04 25.82 5.11
C SER A 27 -6.79 24.58 5.64
N TYR A 28 -7.23 23.68 4.76
CA TYR A 28 -7.29 22.24 5.07
C TYR A 28 -7.23 21.45 3.77
N ILE A 29 -6.15 21.64 3.00
CA ILE A 29 -5.71 20.60 2.08
C ILE A 29 -4.81 19.74 2.95
N ASP A 30 -5.39 18.65 3.48
CA ASP A 30 -4.59 17.48 3.79
C ASP A 30 -3.82 17.17 2.50
N GLN A 31 -2.53 17.48 2.54
CA GLN A 31 -1.60 17.18 1.46
C GLN A 31 -1.36 15.68 1.49
N HIS A 32 -2.42 14.91 1.24
CA HIS A 32 -2.31 13.56 0.74
C HIS A 32 -1.70 13.71 -0.64
N SER A 33 -0.36 13.75 -0.63
CA SER A 33 0.51 13.66 -1.79
C SER A 33 -0.21 12.87 -2.85
N THR A 34 -0.50 13.51 -3.97
CA THR A 34 -0.84 12.86 -5.22
C THR A 34 0.41 12.12 -5.72
N SER A 35 0.93 11.17 -4.94
CA SER A 35 1.82 10.11 -5.38
C SER A 35 0.96 9.02 -6.02
N HIS A 36 0.34 9.42 -7.12
CA HIS A 36 -0.04 8.62 -8.27
C HIS A 36 -0.16 7.10 -8.03
N SER A 37 -1.34 6.62 -7.63
CA SER A 37 -1.89 5.25 -7.82
C SER A 37 -1.08 3.99 -7.44
N ASN A 38 0.24 4.07 -7.20
CA ASN A 38 1.18 2.94 -7.18
C ASN A 38 1.55 2.53 -5.75
N GLY A 39 1.25 3.39 -4.76
CA GLY A 39 1.45 3.04 -3.35
C GLY A 39 0.57 1.87 -2.92
N HIS A 40 -0.69 1.85 -3.35
CA HIS A 40 -1.63 0.77 -3.02
C HIS A 40 -1.24 -0.57 -3.65
N THR A 41 -0.67 -0.57 -4.86
CA THR A 41 -0.17 -1.80 -5.50
C THR A 41 1.07 -2.32 -4.79
N CYS A 42 1.96 -1.42 -4.36
CA CYS A 42 3.13 -1.80 -3.56
C CYS A 42 2.71 -2.40 -2.22
N VAL A 43 1.85 -1.71 -1.45
CA VAL A 43 1.34 -2.20 -0.16
C VAL A 43 0.61 -3.53 -0.33
N GLY A 44 -0.23 -3.66 -1.37
CA GLY A 44 -0.94 -4.90 -1.67
C GLY A 44 -0.01 -6.06 -1.99
N CYS A 45 1.04 -5.82 -2.80
CA CYS A 45 2.05 -6.83 -3.10
C CYS A 45 2.77 -7.27 -1.83
N VAL A 46 3.32 -6.31 -1.07
CA VAL A 46 4.11 -6.62 0.14
C VAL A 46 3.26 -7.42 1.11
N LEU A 47 2.01 -7.00 1.35
CA LEU A 47 1.09 -7.71 2.24
C LEU A 47 0.83 -9.15 1.78
N VAL A 48 0.50 -9.36 0.50
CA VAL A 48 0.16 -10.71 -0.01
C VAL A 48 1.38 -11.63 0.03
N VAL A 49 2.55 -11.16 -0.41
CA VAL A 49 3.79 -11.95 -0.39
C VAL A 49 4.18 -12.29 1.05
N SER A 50 4.05 -11.32 1.97
CA SER A 50 4.30 -11.54 3.40
C SER A 50 3.39 -12.61 3.99
N VAL A 51 2.11 -12.61 3.64
CA VAL A 51 1.14 -13.60 4.11
C VAL A 51 1.47 -14.98 3.53
N VAL A 52 1.84 -15.07 2.24
CA VAL A 52 2.25 -16.33 1.61
C VAL A 52 3.48 -16.93 2.30
N GLU A 53 4.51 -16.11 2.57
CA GLU A 53 5.72 -16.53 3.27
C GLU A 53 5.41 -17.04 4.69
N GLN A 54 4.58 -16.30 5.45
CA GLN A 54 4.15 -16.72 6.77
C GLN A 54 3.31 -18.00 6.74
N LEU A 55 2.40 -18.15 5.77
CA LEU A 55 1.63 -19.39 5.61
C LEU A 55 2.54 -20.59 5.32
N ALA A 56 3.59 -20.38 4.53
CA ALA A 56 4.57 -21.42 4.24
C ALA A 56 5.33 -21.86 5.48
N GLN A 57 5.77 -20.90 6.30
CA GLN A 57 6.46 -21.17 7.57
C GLN A 57 5.54 -21.86 8.58
N VAL A 58 4.33 -21.32 8.81
CA VAL A 58 3.37 -21.84 9.79
C VAL A 58 2.94 -23.27 9.46
N HIS A 59 2.75 -23.58 8.18
CA HIS A 59 2.31 -24.90 7.75
C HIS A 59 3.45 -25.82 7.30
N ASN A 60 4.72 -25.40 7.42
CA ASN A 60 5.89 -26.10 6.88
C ASN A 60 5.64 -26.63 5.44
N SER A 61 5.07 -25.78 4.59
CA SER A 61 4.69 -26.14 3.22
C SER A 61 5.43 -25.32 2.19
N THR A 62 5.47 -25.79 0.94
CA THR A 62 6.08 -25.04 -0.16
C THR A 62 5.37 -23.71 -0.39
N ILE A 63 6.08 -22.74 -0.97
CA ILE A 63 5.51 -21.44 -1.35
C ILE A 63 4.31 -21.62 -2.29
N GLN A 64 4.40 -22.56 -3.25
CA GLN A 64 3.30 -22.90 -4.14
C GLN A 64 2.06 -23.39 -3.37
N ALA A 65 2.21 -24.37 -2.49
CA ALA A 65 1.10 -24.90 -1.69
C ALA A 65 0.48 -23.81 -0.80
N SER A 66 1.30 -22.87 -0.34
CA SER A 66 0.86 -21.76 0.51
C SER A 66 0.05 -20.72 -0.28
N MET A 67 0.44 -20.43 -1.52
CA MET A 67 -0.35 -19.61 -2.45
C MET A 67 -1.71 -20.26 -2.78
N GLU A 68 -1.71 -21.55 -3.08
CA GLU A 68 -2.94 -22.29 -3.37
C GLU A 68 -3.88 -22.35 -2.14
N ARG A 69 -3.30 -22.53 -0.95
CA ARG A 69 -4.01 -22.49 0.33
C ARG A 69 -4.61 -21.11 0.57
N LEU A 70 -3.87 -20.03 0.34
CA LEU A 70 -4.38 -18.65 0.45
C LEU A 70 -5.59 -18.45 -0.48
N CYS A 71 -5.49 -18.85 -1.74
CA CYS A 71 -6.62 -18.76 -2.68
C CYS A 71 -7.81 -19.64 -2.25
N SER A 72 -7.58 -20.74 -1.55
CA SER A 72 -8.65 -21.60 -1.04
C SER A 72 -9.51 -20.92 0.01
N TYR A 73 -8.94 -20.02 0.82
CA TYR A 73 -9.62 -19.25 1.86
C TYR A 73 -10.48 -18.10 1.32
N LEU A 74 -10.22 -17.66 0.10
CA LEU A 74 -10.97 -16.57 -0.50
C LEU A 74 -12.37 -17.02 -0.95
N PRO A 75 -13.40 -16.18 -0.75
CA PRO A 75 -14.74 -16.50 -1.20
C PRO A 75 -14.82 -16.48 -2.73
N LYS A 76 -15.76 -17.26 -3.28
CA LYS A 76 -16.08 -17.22 -4.72
C LYS A 76 -16.81 -15.92 -5.13
N LYS A 77 -17.40 -15.20 -4.17
CA LYS A 77 -18.06 -13.91 -4.41
C LYS A 77 -17.04 -12.88 -4.91
N LEU A 78 -17.50 -11.95 -5.74
CA LEU A 78 -16.66 -10.88 -6.33
C LEU A 78 -15.43 -11.40 -7.10
N PHE A 79 -15.45 -12.65 -7.55
CA PHE A 79 -14.36 -13.29 -8.30
C PHE A 79 -13.01 -13.36 -7.57
N LEU A 80 -12.97 -13.15 -6.24
CA LEU A 80 -11.71 -13.09 -5.48
C LEU A 80 -10.90 -14.38 -5.59
N LYS A 81 -11.55 -15.53 -5.44
CA LYS A 81 -10.90 -16.84 -5.61
C LYS A 81 -10.31 -17.02 -7.02
N THR A 82 -11.07 -16.70 -8.06
CA THR A 82 -10.61 -16.83 -9.45
C THR A 82 -9.45 -15.90 -9.73
N THR A 83 -9.55 -14.63 -9.33
CA THR A 83 -8.48 -13.63 -9.46
C THR A 83 -7.23 -14.08 -8.72
N CYS A 84 -7.36 -14.67 -7.53
CA CYS A 84 -6.21 -15.20 -6.80
C CYS A 84 -5.46 -16.27 -7.59
N TYR A 85 -6.16 -17.29 -8.13
CA TYR A 85 -5.50 -18.31 -8.94
C TYR A 85 -4.89 -17.75 -10.23
N LEU A 86 -5.49 -16.73 -10.83
CA LEU A 86 -4.89 -16.03 -11.98
C LEU A 86 -3.58 -15.33 -11.60
N MET A 87 -3.52 -14.70 -10.43
CA MET A 87 -2.30 -14.06 -9.93
C MET A 87 -1.22 -15.10 -9.59
N VAL A 88 -1.60 -16.23 -8.98
CA VAL A 88 -0.68 -17.36 -8.74
C VAL A 88 -0.13 -17.91 -10.05
N HIS A 89 -0.96 -18.06 -11.08
CA HIS A 89 -0.49 -18.52 -12.39
C HIS A 89 0.46 -17.51 -13.06
N LYS A 90 0.18 -16.20 -12.92
CA LYS A 90 0.96 -15.14 -13.57
C LYS A 90 2.30 -14.85 -12.87
N PHE A 91 2.30 -14.77 -11.54
CA PHE A 91 3.45 -14.31 -10.75
C PHE A 91 4.05 -15.41 -9.87
N GLY A 92 3.37 -16.54 -9.69
CA GLY A 92 3.76 -17.55 -8.72
C GLY A 92 5.15 -18.13 -8.95
N SER A 93 5.55 -18.35 -10.21
CA SER A 93 6.90 -18.86 -10.54
C SER A 93 8.01 -17.94 -10.05
N ASP A 94 7.85 -16.63 -10.23
CA ASP A 94 8.84 -15.64 -9.80
C ASP A 94 8.82 -15.47 -8.28
N ILE A 95 7.63 -15.44 -7.67
CA ILE A 95 7.48 -15.38 -6.20
C ILE A 95 8.14 -16.59 -5.54
N ILE A 96 7.95 -17.80 -6.07
CA ILE A 96 8.58 -19.03 -5.56
C ILE A 96 10.10 -18.89 -5.60
N LYS A 97 10.67 -18.54 -6.76
CA LYS A 97 12.13 -18.41 -6.91
C LYS A 97 12.74 -17.37 -5.97
N LEU A 98 12.07 -16.22 -5.82
CA LEU A 98 12.58 -15.13 -4.99
C LEU A 98 12.49 -15.47 -3.50
N LEU A 99 11.37 -16.04 -3.04
CA LEU A 99 11.21 -16.46 -1.64
C LEU A 99 12.11 -17.66 -1.28
N GLU A 100 12.28 -18.63 -2.19
CA GLU A 100 13.21 -19.75 -1.99
C GLU A 100 14.68 -19.30 -1.98
N ALA A 101 15.00 -18.17 -2.63
CA ALA A 101 16.31 -17.51 -2.53
C ALA A 101 16.49 -16.69 -1.24
N GLY A 102 15.52 -16.72 -0.31
CA GLY A 102 15.58 -16.00 0.96
C GLY A 102 15.35 -14.50 0.84
N MET A 103 14.77 -14.02 -0.26
CA MET A 103 14.40 -12.62 -0.42
C MET A 103 13.12 -12.31 0.36
N ASN A 104 13.08 -11.16 1.04
CA ASN A 104 11.87 -10.72 1.74
C ASN A 104 10.83 -10.11 0.78
N ALA A 105 9.61 -9.90 1.28
CA ALA A 105 8.51 -9.36 0.49
C ALA A 105 8.79 -7.99 -0.15
N ASP A 106 9.61 -7.13 0.47
CA ASP A 106 9.97 -5.84 -0.12
C ASP A 106 10.78 -6.05 -1.41
N VAL A 107 11.83 -6.87 -1.34
CA VAL A 107 12.69 -7.17 -2.50
C VAL A 107 11.84 -7.81 -3.60
N VAL A 108 11.01 -8.80 -3.25
CA VAL A 108 10.09 -9.45 -4.21
C VAL A 108 9.23 -8.42 -4.93
N CYS A 109 8.60 -7.49 -4.20
CA CYS A 109 7.66 -6.54 -4.77
C CYS A 109 8.31 -5.40 -5.56
N HIS A 110 9.57 -5.06 -5.26
CA HIS A 110 10.38 -4.19 -6.14
C HIS A 110 10.82 -4.93 -7.41
N THR A 111 11.23 -6.21 -7.31
CA THR A 111 11.62 -7.02 -8.48
C THR A 111 10.44 -7.24 -9.44
N LEU A 112 9.23 -7.42 -8.91
CA LEU A 112 8.00 -7.57 -9.70
C LEU A 112 7.39 -6.22 -10.14
N GLU A 113 8.07 -5.11 -9.89
CA GLU A 113 7.67 -3.73 -10.23
C GLU A 113 6.34 -3.23 -9.63
N PHE A 114 5.80 -3.92 -8.62
CA PHE A 114 4.64 -3.44 -7.86
C PHE A 114 5.02 -2.25 -6.97
N CYS A 115 6.25 -2.27 -6.46
CA CYS A 115 6.91 -1.16 -5.78
C CYS A 115 7.88 -0.51 -6.76
N LYS A 116 7.74 0.79 -6.99
CA LYS A 116 8.64 1.57 -7.85
C LYS A 116 9.33 2.63 -7.02
N GLN A 117 10.64 2.72 -7.16
CA GLN A 117 11.43 3.80 -6.58
C GLN A 117 11.68 4.86 -7.67
N ASN A 118 11.08 6.05 -7.51
CA ASN A 118 11.37 7.15 -8.42
C ASN A 118 12.67 7.86 -8.01
N THR A 119 13.36 8.42 -8.99
CA THR A 119 14.58 9.20 -8.77
C THR A 119 14.32 10.34 -7.78
N GLY A 120 15.14 10.41 -6.73
CA GLY A 120 15.01 11.43 -5.68
C GLY A 120 14.05 11.09 -4.54
N GLN A 121 13.38 9.93 -4.57
CA GLN A 121 12.55 9.44 -3.46
C GLN A 121 13.30 8.41 -2.60
N PRO A 122 13.07 8.38 -1.28
CA PRO A 122 13.61 7.35 -0.41
C PRO A 122 13.07 5.96 -0.80
N LEU A 123 13.87 4.92 -0.55
CA LEU A 123 13.44 3.54 -0.74
C LEU A 123 12.42 3.18 0.35
N CYS A 124 11.21 2.80 -0.05
CA CYS A 124 10.21 2.27 0.87
C CYS A 124 10.45 0.77 1.10
N HIS A 125 10.50 0.36 2.37
CA HIS A 125 10.59 -1.03 2.81
C HIS A 125 9.78 -1.22 4.09
N LEU A 126 9.13 -2.37 4.24
CA LEU A 126 8.40 -2.77 5.45
C LEU A 126 9.29 -3.58 6.40
N TYR A 127 10.11 -4.45 5.85
CA TYR A 127 11.04 -5.32 6.56
C TYR A 127 12.39 -4.62 6.74
N LEU A 128 13.10 -4.98 7.80
CA LEU A 128 14.46 -4.49 8.01
C LEU A 128 15.35 -4.94 6.85
N LEU A 129 15.96 -3.97 6.15
CA LEU A 129 16.98 -4.26 5.16
C LEU A 129 18.20 -4.88 5.86
N PRO A 130 18.80 -5.96 5.34
CA PRO A 130 20.06 -6.46 5.84
C PRO A 130 21.13 -5.41 5.57
N ARG A 131 21.40 -4.54 6.54
CA ARG A 131 22.58 -3.67 6.50
C ARG A 131 23.80 -4.55 6.68
N SER A 132 24.82 -4.34 5.84
CA SER A 132 26.11 -5.02 5.91
C SER A 132 26.86 -4.87 7.25
N ASP A 133 26.38 -4.01 8.16
CA ASP A 133 27.05 -3.69 9.43
C ASP A 133 26.25 -4.03 10.70
N GLN A 134 25.16 -4.80 10.63
CA GLN A 134 24.46 -5.21 11.85
C GLN A 134 24.18 -6.71 11.86
N LEU A 135 25.08 -7.42 12.54
CA LEU A 135 24.79 -8.66 13.24
C LEU A 135 23.68 -8.34 14.26
N ILE A 136 22.41 -8.43 13.86
CA ILE A 136 21.30 -8.39 14.80
C ILE A 136 21.33 -9.75 15.51
N PRO A 137 21.56 -9.81 16.83
CA PRO A 137 21.32 -11.04 17.58
C PRO A 137 19.85 -11.41 17.33
N GLY A 138 19.62 -12.58 16.74
CA GLY A 138 18.25 -13.05 16.55
C GLY A 138 17.50 -12.95 17.88
N CYS A 139 16.26 -12.45 17.84
CA CYS A 139 15.37 -12.56 19.00
C CYS A 139 15.37 -14.03 19.44
N PRO A 140 15.73 -14.36 20.69
CA PRO A 140 15.65 -15.73 21.18
C PRO A 140 14.24 -16.25 20.92
N GLY A 141 14.15 -17.38 20.22
CA GLY A 141 12.88 -18.03 19.93
C GLY A 141 12.14 -18.30 21.24
N LEU A 142 10.86 -17.94 21.26
CA LEU A 142 9.91 -18.34 22.28
C LEU A 142 9.50 -19.80 22.05
N SER A 143 10.46 -20.72 22.08
CA SER A 143 10.23 -22.14 21.82
C SER A 143 11.16 -23.07 22.62
N ASP A 144 11.60 -22.67 23.81
CA ASP A 144 12.18 -23.56 24.82
C ASP A 144 11.71 -23.14 26.21
N GLN A 145 10.41 -23.31 26.45
CA GLN A 145 9.86 -23.44 27.80
C GLN A 145 9.10 -24.76 27.86
N GLN A 146 9.84 -25.86 27.90
CA GLN A 146 9.45 -27.14 28.52
C GLN A 146 10.69 -27.96 28.87
#